data_AF-A0A392QQ79-F1
#
_entry.id   AF-A0A392QQ79-F1
#
_cell.length_a   1.000
_cell.length_b   1.000
_cell.length_c   1.000
_cell.angle_alpha   90.00
_cell.angle_beta   90.00
_cell.angle_gamma   90.00
#
_symmetry.space_group_name_H-M   'P 1'
#
loop_
_entity.id
_entity.type
_entity.pdbx_description
1 polymer ?
#
loop_
_entity_poly.entity_id
_entity_poly.type
_entity_poly.pdbx_seq_one_letter_code
_entity_poly.pdbx_strand_id
1 'polypeptide(L)'
;MYCYAANGRCESPAHLWLTGCEGEMDDQLKKIPGFDKWIIEKEDKSYIEALQDRKDDMVYLTADSETVLEELDLKKIYIIGGLVDRNRNKGITLEKAQKQGIQTAKLPIGNFLTMSSSQVLFIY
;
A
#
# COMPACT_ATOMS: atom_id res chain seq x y z
N MET A 1 1.47 -1.05 12.34
CA MET A 1 1.70 -2.12 13.36
C MET A 1 0.96 -3.40 12.98
N TYR A 2 -0.33 -3.33 12.70
CA TYR A 2 -1.13 -4.53 12.42
C TYR A 2 -0.78 -5.20 11.08
N CYS A 3 -0.46 -4.47 10.00
CA CYS A 3 0.06 -5.10 8.77
C CYS A 3 1.29 -5.97 9.03
N TYR A 4 2.25 -5.51 9.82
CA TYR A 4 3.44 -6.28 10.17
C TYR A 4 3.08 -7.54 10.97
N ALA A 5 2.25 -7.40 12.00
CA ALA A 5 1.80 -8.52 12.82
C ALA A 5 0.91 -9.52 12.07
N ALA A 6 0.11 -9.08 11.10
CA ALA A 6 -0.68 -9.93 10.23
C ALA A 6 0.24 -10.72 9.29
N ASN A 7 1.22 -10.04 8.66
CA ASN A 7 2.18 -10.66 7.77
C ASN A 7 3.01 -11.76 8.45
N GLY A 8 3.45 -11.54 9.69
CA GLY A 8 4.18 -12.55 10.47
C GLY A 8 3.36 -13.79 10.85
N ARG A 9 2.03 -13.77 10.65
CA ARG A 9 1.13 -14.91 10.88
C ARG A 9 0.66 -15.59 9.59
N CYS A 10 1.03 -15.06 8.42
CA CYS A 10 0.68 -15.66 7.13
C CYS A 10 1.54 -16.90 6.85
N GLU A 11 0.95 -17.92 6.22
CA GLU A 11 1.69 -19.11 5.75
C GLU A 11 2.74 -18.76 4.69
N SER A 12 2.46 -17.72 3.89
CA SER A 12 3.40 -17.13 2.94
C SER A 12 3.49 -15.61 3.17
N PRO A 13 4.38 -15.15 4.07
CA PRO A 13 4.56 -13.72 4.34
C PRO A 13 5.05 -12.96 3.11
N ALA A 14 4.53 -11.75 2.90
CA ALA A 14 5.04 -10.82 1.91
C ALA A 14 6.31 -10.12 2.39
N HIS A 15 7.14 -9.67 1.45
CA HIS A 15 8.23 -8.75 1.75
C HIS A 15 7.67 -7.33 1.88
N LEU A 16 7.60 -6.80 3.10
CA LEU A 16 7.01 -5.49 3.37
C LEU A 16 8.03 -4.37 3.27
N TRP A 17 7.62 -3.30 2.61
CA TRP A 17 8.38 -2.04 2.46
C TRP A 17 7.57 -0.89 3.05
N LEU A 18 8.24 -0.03 3.79
CA LEU A 18 7.69 1.21 4.31
C LEU A 18 8.51 2.37 3.74
N THR A 19 7.96 3.02 2.72
CA THR A 19 8.64 4.08 1.94
C THR A 19 8.04 5.46 2.21
N GLY A 20 8.82 6.52 2.00
CA GLY A 20 8.35 7.91 2.12
C GLY A 20 8.10 8.31 3.57
N CYS A 21 8.80 7.68 4.52
CA CYS A 21 8.70 8.01 5.92
C CYS A 21 9.66 9.15 6.25
N GLU A 22 9.15 10.37 6.22
CA GLU A 22 9.92 11.57 6.57
C GLU A 22 9.16 12.45 7.57
N GLY A 23 9.90 13.31 8.27
CA GLY A 23 9.36 14.28 9.21
C GLY A 23 8.57 13.64 10.37
N GLU A 24 7.40 14.20 10.66
CA GLU A 24 6.59 13.77 11.82
C GLU A 24 6.19 12.30 11.74
N MET A 25 5.97 11.75 10.53
CA MET A 25 5.61 10.33 10.37
C MET A 25 6.74 9.42 10.86
N ASP A 26 7.98 9.70 10.48
CA ASP A 26 9.15 8.94 10.92
C ASP A 26 9.36 9.06 12.44
N ASP A 27 9.21 10.27 12.99
CA ASP A 27 9.30 10.49 14.44
C ASP A 27 8.26 9.67 15.22
N GLN A 28 7.02 9.55 14.71
CA GLN A 28 6.00 8.73 15.34
C GLN A 28 6.28 7.23 15.19
N LEU A 29 6.80 6.79 14.03
CA LEU A 29 7.18 5.39 13.80
C LEU A 29 8.30 4.95 14.74
N LYS A 30 9.33 5.78 14.93
CA LYS A 30 10.45 5.51 15.84
C LYS A 30 10.04 5.39 17.31
N LYS A 31 8.92 5.99 17.71
CA LYS A 31 8.36 5.86 19.07
C LYS A 31 7.66 4.52 19.30
N ILE A 32 7.35 3.76 18.26
CA ILE A 32 6.70 2.46 18.38
C ILE A 32 7.69 1.45 18.99
N PRO A 33 7.38 0.84 20.15
CA PRO A 33 8.28 -0.13 20.76
C PRO A 33 8.60 -1.29 19.82
N GLY A 34 9.90 -1.54 19.60
CA GLY A 34 10.38 -2.62 18.76
C GLY A 34 10.28 -2.37 17.26
N PHE A 35 9.90 -1.16 16.80
CA PHE A 35 9.88 -0.81 15.39
C PHE A 35 11.24 -1.00 14.73
N ASP A 36 12.32 -0.66 15.43
CA ASP A 36 13.71 -0.90 15.04
C ASP A 36 13.96 -2.37 14.68
N LYS A 37 13.30 -3.31 15.37
CA LYS A 37 13.46 -4.77 15.20
C LYS A 37 12.52 -5.39 14.16
N TRP A 38 11.62 -4.61 13.56
CA TRP A 38 10.71 -5.16 12.55
C TRP A 38 11.48 -5.59 11.30
N ILE A 39 11.20 -6.80 10.81
CA ILE A 39 11.79 -7.37 9.59
C ILE A 39 11.02 -6.82 8.38
N ILE A 40 11.26 -5.55 8.08
CA ILE A 40 10.70 -4.81 6.93
C ILE A 40 11.77 -3.86 6.40
N GLU A 41 11.69 -3.52 5.11
CA GLU A 41 12.52 -2.47 4.54
C GLU A 41 11.92 -1.11 4.89
N LYS A 42 12.77 -0.16 5.27
CA LYS A 42 12.39 1.19 5.68
C LYS A 42 13.18 2.17 4.83
N GLU A 43 12.48 2.98 4.06
CA GLU A 43 13.08 3.93 3.14
C GLU A 43 12.47 5.31 3.33
N ASP A 44 13.33 6.30 3.55
CA ASP A 44 12.91 7.70 3.67
C ASP A 44 12.40 8.22 2.31
N LYS A 45 12.97 7.70 1.22
CA LYS A 45 12.62 8.07 -0.16
C LYS A 45 11.26 7.49 -0.56
N SER A 46 10.64 8.10 -1.57
CA SER A 46 9.39 7.59 -2.14
C SER A 46 9.60 6.22 -2.80
N TYR A 47 8.54 5.40 -2.85
CA TYR A 47 8.61 4.08 -3.50
C TYR A 47 9.08 4.14 -4.97
N ILE A 48 8.77 5.23 -5.68
CA ILE A 48 9.20 5.43 -7.08
C ILE A 48 10.72 5.55 -7.17
N GLU A 49 11.35 6.21 -6.20
CA GLU A 49 12.80 6.42 -6.18
C GLU A 49 13.52 5.20 -5.60
N ALA A 50 12.98 4.62 -4.52
CA ALA A 50 13.55 3.48 -3.82
C ALA A 50 13.56 2.21 -4.69
N LEU A 51 12.55 2.04 -5.55
CA LEU A 51 12.34 0.84 -6.39
C LEU A 51 12.32 1.18 -7.89
N GLN A 52 13.06 2.22 -8.28
CA GLN A 52 13.04 2.80 -9.63
C GLN A 52 13.35 1.79 -10.76
N ASP A 53 14.20 0.82 -10.47
CA ASP A 53 14.63 -0.27 -11.37
C ASP A 53 13.49 -1.24 -11.68
N ARG A 54 12.44 -1.25 -10.86
CA ARG A 54 11.26 -2.12 -10.98
C ARG A 54 9.98 -1.33 -11.20
N LYS A 55 10.08 -0.11 -11.73
CA LYS A 55 8.92 0.77 -11.96
C LYS A 55 7.82 0.10 -12.79
N ASP A 56 8.18 -0.67 -13.81
CA ASP A 56 7.21 -1.34 -14.69
C ASP A 56 6.44 -2.47 -13.99
N ASP A 57 6.98 -3.01 -12.88
CA ASP A 57 6.36 -4.04 -12.06
C ASP A 57 5.40 -3.46 -11.00
N MET A 58 5.32 -2.13 -10.87
CA MET A 58 4.53 -1.47 -9.83
C MET A 58 3.04 -1.42 -10.17
N VAL A 59 2.22 -1.77 -9.18
CA VAL A 59 0.75 -1.65 -9.21
C VAL A 59 0.29 -0.87 -7.99
N TYR A 60 -0.27 0.32 -8.20
CA TYR A 60 -0.89 1.09 -7.14
C TYR A 60 -2.31 0.60 -6.86
N LEU A 61 -2.55 0.15 -5.63
CA LEU A 61 -3.86 -0.31 -5.20
C LEU A 61 -4.72 0.89 -4.79
N THR A 62 -5.80 1.12 -5.53
CA THR A 62 -6.77 2.19 -5.27
C THR A 62 -8.18 1.73 -5.61
N ALA A 63 -9.15 2.10 -4.76
CA ALA A 63 -10.56 1.77 -4.97
C ALA A 63 -11.15 2.42 -6.23
N ASP A 64 -10.54 3.53 -6.68
CA ASP A 64 -10.99 4.30 -7.84
C ASP A 64 -10.50 3.72 -9.19
N SER A 65 -9.69 2.64 -9.19
CA SER A 65 -9.21 2.02 -10.42
C SER A 65 -10.34 1.31 -11.19
N GLU A 66 -10.29 1.37 -12.52
CA GLU A 66 -11.18 0.60 -13.39
C GLU A 66 -10.76 -0.87 -13.46
N THR A 67 -9.46 -1.15 -13.30
CA THR A 67 -8.90 -2.52 -13.39
C THR A 67 -9.12 -3.25 -12.07
N VAL A 68 -9.73 -4.43 -12.13
CA VAL A 68 -9.90 -5.31 -10.97
C VAL A 68 -8.70 -6.26 -10.87
N LEU A 69 -8.11 -6.36 -9.67
CA LEU A 69 -7.05 -7.31 -9.38
C LEU A 69 -7.66 -8.67 -9.04
N GLU A 70 -7.63 -9.60 -9.99
CA GLU A 70 -8.18 -10.95 -9.78
C GLU A 70 -7.20 -11.84 -9.01
N GLU A 71 -5.90 -11.75 -9.34
CA GLU A 71 -4.84 -12.56 -8.74
C GLU A 71 -3.61 -11.72 -8.41
N LEU A 72 -2.84 -12.15 -7.40
CA LEU A 72 -1.56 -11.56 -7.04
C LEU A 72 -0.44 -12.24 -7.84
N ASP A 73 0.28 -11.44 -8.64
CA ASP A 73 1.52 -11.86 -9.30
C ASP A 73 2.69 -11.59 -8.35
N LEU A 74 3.39 -12.66 -7.95
CA LEU A 74 4.53 -12.60 -7.05
C LEU A 74 5.73 -11.82 -7.60
N LYS A 75 5.73 -11.52 -8.91
CA LYS A 75 6.74 -10.66 -9.53
C LYS A 75 6.38 -9.19 -9.40
N LYS A 76 5.15 -8.81 -9.09
CA LYS A 76 4.74 -7.40 -9.04
C LYS A 76 4.97 -6.77 -7.67
N ILE A 77 5.03 -5.45 -7.66
CA ILE A 77 5.15 -4.64 -6.45
C ILE A 77 3.81 -3.93 -6.23
N TYR A 78 3.09 -4.33 -5.18
CA TYR A 78 1.78 -3.76 -4.84
C TYR A 78 1.94 -2.62 -3.83
N ILE A 79 1.49 -1.43 -4.21
CA ILE A 79 1.60 -0.22 -3.40
C ILE A 79 0.26 0.08 -2.75
N ILE A 80 0.25 0.26 -1.42
CA ILE A 80 -0.93 0.69 -0.67
C ILE A 80 -0.65 2.09 -0.12
N GLY A 81 -1.59 3.02 -0.32
CA GLY A 81 -1.47 4.37 0.24
C GLY A 81 -1.60 4.36 1.76
N GLY A 82 -0.60 4.86 2.47
CA GLY A 82 -0.62 5.08 3.92
C GLY A 82 -1.47 6.29 4.36
N LEU A 83 -2.63 6.49 3.73
CA LEU A 83 -3.50 7.65 3.95
C LEU A 83 -4.79 7.24 4.65
N VAL A 84 -5.15 7.93 5.74
CA VAL A 84 -6.44 7.77 6.43
C VAL A 84 -7.36 8.92 6.07
N ASP A 85 -8.03 8.78 4.92
CA ASP A 85 -8.82 9.88 4.34
C ASP A 85 -10.35 9.69 4.47
N ARG A 86 -10.82 8.51 4.91
CA ARG A 86 -12.24 8.17 4.97
C ARG A 86 -13.01 8.49 3.66
N ASN A 87 -12.34 8.37 2.51
CA ASN A 87 -12.89 8.64 1.18
C ASN A 87 -13.33 10.10 0.94
N ARG A 88 -12.73 11.08 1.65
CA ARG A 88 -13.04 12.51 1.44
C ARG A 88 -12.40 13.06 0.17
N ASN A 89 -11.29 12.48 -0.24
CA ASN A 89 -10.47 12.87 -1.38
C ASN A 89 -10.42 11.76 -2.43
N LYS A 90 -11.55 11.54 -3.10
CA LYS A 90 -11.67 10.59 -4.21
C LYS A 90 -10.65 10.90 -5.31
N GLY A 91 -10.01 9.88 -5.86
CA GLY A 91 -9.12 9.99 -7.01
C GLY A 91 -7.68 10.41 -6.72
N ILE A 92 -7.33 10.88 -5.52
CA ILE A 92 -5.95 11.38 -5.26
C ILE A 92 -4.88 10.33 -5.54
N THR A 93 -5.08 9.10 -5.09
CA THR A 93 -4.11 8.02 -5.28
C THR A 93 -4.07 7.51 -6.72
N LEU A 94 -5.23 7.51 -7.40
CA LEU A 94 -5.33 7.18 -8.82
C LEU A 94 -4.59 8.22 -9.68
N GLU A 95 -4.85 9.51 -9.47
CA GLU A 95 -4.16 10.58 -10.17
C GLU A 95 -2.65 10.56 -9.91
N LYS A 96 -2.23 10.29 -8.67
CA LYS A 96 -0.80 10.16 -8.32
C LYS A 96 -0.15 9.06 -9.15
N ALA A 97 -0.75 7.87 -9.18
CA ALA A 97 -0.23 6.73 -9.92
C ALA A 97 -0.19 7.00 -11.44
N GLN A 98 -1.23 7.63 -11.99
CA GLN A 98 -1.29 8.02 -13.40
C GLN A 98 -0.21 9.04 -13.77
N LYS A 99 -0.01 10.08 -12.94
CA LYS A 99 1.06 11.08 -13.13
C LYS A 99 2.46 10.44 -13.08
N GLN A 100 2.63 9.40 -12.28
CA GLN A 100 3.88 8.64 -12.19
C GLN A 100 4.03 7.59 -13.31
N GLY A 101 2.97 7.30 -14.05
CA GLY A 101 2.96 6.32 -15.14
C GLY A 101 3.09 4.87 -14.66
N ILE A 102 2.51 4.53 -13.50
CA ILE A 102 2.48 3.16 -12.97
C ILE A 102 1.09 2.54 -13.10
N GLN A 103 1.02 1.21 -13.13
CA GLN A 103 -0.26 0.49 -13.23
C GLN A 103 -1.11 0.75 -11.99
N THR A 104 -2.43 0.64 -12.13
CA THR A 104 -3.37 0.73 -11.00
C THR A 104 -4.33 -0.44 -11.01
N ALA A 105 -4.78 -0.86 -9.84
CA ALA A 105 -5.84 -1.85 -9.72
C ALA A 105 -6.65 -1.65 -8.43
N LYS A 106 -7.90 -2.11 -8.42
CA LYS A 106 -8.72 -2.21 -7.21
C LYS A 106 -8.84 -3.67 -6.79
N LEU A 107 -8.97 -3.90 -5.48
CA LEU A 107 -9.23 -5.23 -4.95
C LEU A 107 -10.65 -5.71 -5.36
N PRO A 108 -10.88 -7.02 -5.53
CA PRO A 108 -12.15 -7.58 -6.03
C PRO A 108 -13.23 -7.66 -4.93
N ILE A 109 -13.32 -6.63 -4.10
CA ILE A 109 -14.17 -6.60 -2.89
C ILE A 109 -15.66 -6.62 -3.27
N GLY A 110 -16.03 -5.92 -4.35
CA GLY A 110 -17.42 -5.83 -4.81
C GLY A 110 -18.03 -7.15 -5.24
N ASN A 111 -17.21 -8.15 -5.58
CA ASN A 111 -17.67 -9.47 -6.01
C ASN A 111 -17.98 -10.40 -4.83
N PHE A 112 -17.43 -10.13 -3.65
CA PHE A 112 -17.48 -11.05 -2.50
C PHE A 112 -18.07 -10.42 -1.23
N LEU A 113 -18.25 -9.09 -1.19
CA LEU A 113 -18.78 -8.37 -0.03
C LEU A 113 -19.93 -7.44 -0.42
N THR A 114 -21.16 -7.83 -0.05
CA THR A 114 -22.34 -6.95 -0.04
C THR A 114 -22.21 -5.96 1.12
N MET A 115 -21.51 -4.84 0.89
CA MET A 115 -21.39 -3.77 1.88
C MET A 115 -22.25 -2.56 1.52
N SER A 116 -22.96 -2.02 2.51
CA SER A 116 -23.92 -0.92 2.39
C SER A 116 -23.28 0.49 2.36
N SER A 117 -21.96 0.63 2.57
CA SER A 117 -21.30 1.94 2.51
C SER A 117 -19.77 1.88 2.29
N SER A 118 -19.34 2.07 1.04
CA SER A 118 -17.96 2.31 0.55
C SER A 118 -17.00 1.10 0.45
N GLN A 119 -16.24 1.04 -0.65
CA GLN A 119 -15.22 0.00 -0.97
C GLN A 119 -13.78 0.39 -0.55
N VAL A 120 -13.64 1.28 0.44
CA VAL A 120 -12.33 1.73 0.93
C VAL A 120 -11.93 0.89 2.14
N LEU A 121 -10.83 0.14 2.02
CA LEU A 121 -10.22 -0.56 3.16
C LEU A 121 -9.15 0.29 3.81
N PHE A 122 -9.14 0.24 5.14
CA PHE A 122 -8.11 0.87 5.94
C PHE A 122 -6.99 -0.13 6.23
N ILE A 123 -5.75 0.37 6.25
CA ILE A 123 -4.68 -0.26 7.03
C ILE A 123 -4.99 0.06 8.50
N TYR A 124 -5.67 -0.85 9.20
CA TYR A 124 -5.61 -0.87 10.66
C TYR A 124 -4.25 -1.40 11.09
#